data_AF-A0A139HD59-F1
#
_entry.id   AF-A0A139HD59-F1
#
_cell.length_a   1.000
_cell.length_b   1.000
_cell.length_c   1.000
_cell.angle_alpha   90.00
_cell.angle_beta   90.00
_cell.angle_gamma   90.00
#
_symmetry.space_group_name_H-M   'P 1'
#
loop_
_entity.id
_entity.type
_entity.pdbx_description
1 polymer ?
#
loop_
_entity_poly.entity_id
_entity_poly.type
_entity_poly.pdbx_seq_one_letter_code
_entity_poly.pdbx_strand_id
1 'polypeptide(L)'
;MNVGFKFKLSATKSARTLMAFGLPHAFFMHLTSHRKTHIAGPSLYRTTDAQYSTFDCNLQLGINEMAATAAPNGHPVESTEAGKAANGAVSTPEKRQQNRPRRPNYNLIHSKPLPLETYPLPPFHPTNPISLLQLAYTFLSQLLAPPSSHPTSRYVGYFSLETRSVHVTDPQHARALWEMGFFGKGTLSRSEPSWIDREKARLKAQNAGPGTAEEATNLRRQRRRLFKLERDRAEKERVQTQRLVEQGKLDPKVLHEGDALLTTAAIAEARVNAAMQQNGMPLEARAASGEPDSDDEAEEMPEPVVENQEHLQLTLEEAFFLTYGLGVLEVRSSAPALSPLKETAYDARQLIQHFAAQGFFPPKTIPYKPVPDDKFLLNYVVYHHFRSLGWVVRPGVKFSADYMLYLRGPVFSHAEFAVIIFPAYTDPYWNTEEGKARRRIKEQHDWWWLHCVNRVQSAVLKTLVMCYVDVPPPVEGEIDDIGAFLKSYKVREFIIKRWVANRQRD
;
A
#
# COMPACT_ATOMS: atom_id res chain seq x y z
N MET A 1 0.78 -40.77 -77.73
CA MET A 1 0.96 -40.19 -79.08
C MET A 1 0.21 -38.87 -79.13
N ASN A 2 0.91 -37.77 -79.45
CA ASN A 2 0.46 -36.58 -80.20
C ASN A 2 -0.85 -35.86 -79.77
N VAL A 3 -0.97 -34.54 -79.58
CA VAL A 3 -0.18 -33.29 -79.69
C VAL A 3 -0.98 -32.28 -78.83
N GLY A 4 -0.43 -31.56 -77.85
CA GLY A 4 0.03 -30.17 -77.97
C GLY A 4 -1.01 -29.16 -78.48
N PHE A 5 -1.39 -28.15 -77.67
CA PHE A 5 -1.33 -26.72 -78.05
C PHE A 5 -1.52 -25.80 -76.83
N LYS A 6 -0.58 -24.87 -76.66
CA LYS A 6 -0.61 -23.75 -75.71
C LYS A 6 -1.45 -22.62 -76.31
N PHE A 7 -2.17 -21.87 -75.48
CA PHE A 7 -2.36 -20.44 -75.69
C PHE A 7 -2.12 -19.67 -74.39
N LYS A 8 -1.27 -18.65 -74.51
CA LYS A 8 -0.86 -17.71 -73.47
C LYS A 8 -1.53 -16.39 -73.85
N LEU A 9 -2.31 -15.79 -72.95
CA LEU A 9 -2.74 -14.40 -73.09
C LEU A 9 -2.48 -13.67 -71.78
N SER A 10 -1.60 -12.68 -71.89
CA SER A 10 -1.29 -11.66 -70.91
C SER A 10 -2.07 -10.42 -71.33
N ALA A 11 -2.89 -9.85 -70.43
CA ALA A 11 -3.35 -8.47 -70.53
C ALA A 11 -3.87 -8.05 -69.12
N THR A 12 -3.13 -7.22 -68.41
CA THR A 12 -3.33 -5.77 -68.22
C THR A 12 -4.26 -5.39 -67.06
N LYS A 13 -3.72 -4.48 -66.23
CA LYS A 13 -4.31 -3.75 -65.12
C LYS A 13 -5.75 -3.27 -65.39
N SER A 14 -6.61 -3.41 -64.39
CA SER A 14 -7.76 -2.53 -64.21
C SER A 14 -7.85 -2.13 -62.74
N ALA A 15 -7.87 -0.82 -62.52
CA ALA A 15 -8.12 -0.19 -61.23
C ALA A 15 -9.63 -0.04 -61.02
N ARG A 16 -10.11 -0.30 -59.80
CA ARG A 16 -11.17 0.46 -59.12
C ARG A 16 -11.43 -0.10 -57.70
N THR A 17 -11.10 0.74 -56.73
CA THR A 17 -11.98 1.20 -55.64
C THR A 17 -13.08 0.25 -55.17
N LEU A 18 -13.01 -0.21 -53.91
CA LEU A 18 -14.03 0.06 -52.88
C LEU A 18 -13.67 -0.58 -51.52
N MET A 19 -14.05 0.16 -50.49
CA MET A 19 -13.97 -0.03 -49.05
C MET A 19 -14.05 -1.46 -48.49
N ALA A 20 -13.27 -1.72 -47.44
CA ALA A 20 -13.75 -2.42 -46.23
C ALA A 20 -12.75 -2.19 -45.08
N PHE A 21 -13.13 -1.34 -44.12
CA PHE A 21 -12.51 -1.27 -42.80
C PHE A 21 -12.85 -2.56 -42.03
N GLY A 22 -11.84 -3.36 -41.71
CA GLY A 22 -11.96 -4.53 -40.85
C GLY A 22 -11.64 -4.17 -39.39
N LEU A 23 -12.67 -4.04 -38.56
CA LEU A 23 -12.58 -4.12 -37.09
C LEU A 23 -12.44 -5.60 -36.69
N PRO A 24 -11.52 -5.98 -35.79
CA PRO A 24 -11.52 -7.34 -35.23
C PRO A 24 -12.63 -7.51 -34.18
N HIS A 25 -13.38 -8.59 -34.36
CA HIS A 25 -14.50 -9.07 -33.55
C HIS A 25 -14.14 -9.31 -32.08
N ALA A 26 -15.09 -8.92 -31.22
CA ALA A 26 -15.17 -9.30 -29.82
C ALA A 26 -15.33 -10.82 -29.65
N PHE A 27 -14.57 -11.38 -28.70
CA PHE A 27 -14.67 -12.76 -28.26
C PHE A 27 -15.90 -12.93 -27.34
N PHE A 28 -16.83 -13.78 -27.74
CA PHE A 28 -17.92 -14.29 -26.91
C PHE A 28 -17.60 -15.76 -26.56
N MET A 29 -17.59 -16.10 -25.26
CA MET A 29 -17.44 -17.48 -24.79
C MET A 29 -18.79 -18.21 -24.85
N HIS A 30 -18.81 -19.38 -25.50
CA HIS A 30 -19.91 -20.34 -25.46
C HIS A 30 -19.52 -21.51 -24.55
N LEU A 31 -20.26 -21.73 -23.45
CA LEU A 31 -20.21 -22.97 -22.69
C LEU A 31 -21.12 -24.02 -23.34
N THR A 32 -20.59 -25.20 -23.63
CA THR A 32 -21.37 -26.40 -23.98
C THR A 32 -21.29 -27.43 -22.85
N SER A 33 -22.47 -27.81 -22.34
CA SER A 33 -22.70 -28.82 -21.30
C SER A 33 -22.99 -30.18 -21.96
N HIS A 34 -22.28 -31.23 -21.58
CA HIS A 34 -22.62 -32.61 -21.93
C HIS A 34 -22.83 -33.44 -20.65
N ARG A 35 -24.09 -33.79 -20.37
CA ARG A 35 -24.48 -34.85 -19.43
C ARG A 35 -24.31 -36.21 -20.11
N LYS A 36 -23.67 -37.18 -19.44
CA LYS A 36 -23.81 -38.61 -19.71
C LYS A 36 -24.18 -39.37 -18.44
N THR A 37 -25.09 -40.30 -18.63
CA THR A 37 -25.84 -41.11 -17.67
C THR A 37 -25.05 -42.32 -17.16
N HIS A 38 -25.19 -42.64 -15.87
CA HIS A 38 -24.68 -43.87 -15.24
C HIS A 38 -25.66 -45.05 -15.40
N ILE A 39 -25.11 -46.26 -15.60
CA ILE A 39 -25.75 -47.56 -15.34
C ILE A 39 -24.83 -48.33 -14.38
N ALA A 40 -25.42 -48.98 -13.38
CA ALA A 40 -24.76 -49.70 -12.29
C ALA A 40 -24.66 -51.22 -12.53
N GLY A 41 -23.66 -51.85 -11.91
CA GLY A 41 -23.50 -53.31 -11.77
C GLY A 41 -22.21 -53.68 -11.01
N PRO A 42 -22.22 -54.54 -9.96
CA PRO A 42 -21.16 -54.61 -8.95
C PRO A 42 -20.24 -55.84 -9.05
N SER A 43 -19.02 -55.79 -8.48
CA SER A 43 -18.38 -56.84 -7.64
C SER A 43 -16.88 -56.61 -7.36
N LEU A 44 -16.57 -56.41 -6.06
CA LEU A 44 -15.42 -56.88 -5.26
C LEU A 44 -13.99 -56.96 -5.88
N TYR A 45 -13.03 -56.16 -5.37
CA TYR A 45 -12.04 -56.55 -4.34
C TYR A 45 -11.11 -55.35 -3.96
N ARG A 46 -10.91 -55.16 -2.64
CA ARG A 46 -9.87 -54.45 -1.85
C ARG A 46 -8.61 -53.99 -2.63
N THR A 47 -8.06 -52.76 -2.49
CA THR A 47 -7.28 -52.24 -1.34
C THR A 47 -6.82 -50.77 -1.60
N THR A 48 -6.72 -50.00 -0.51
CA THR A 48 -5.84 -48.84 -0.20
C THR A 48 -5.91 -47.51 -0.98
N ASP A 49 -6.29 -46.49 -0.20
CA ASP A 49 -5.66 -45.16 -0.06
C ASP A 49 -6.18 -43.92 -0.82
N ALA A 50 -6.39 -42.90 0.02
CA ALA A 50 -6.38 -41.45 -0.19
C ALA A 50 -7.43 -40.89 -1.17
N GLN A 51 -8.56 -40.49 -0.60
CA GLN A 51 -9.58 -39.68 -1.28
C GLN A 51 -9.03 -38.31 -1.67
N TYR A 52 -8.94 -38.12 -2.99
CA TYR A 52 -8.95 -36.83 -3.65
C TYR A 52 -10.28 -36.12 -3.38
N SER A 53 -10.21 -34.91 -2.86
CA SER A 53 -11.35 -34.00 -2.79
C SER A 53 -11.08 -32.81 -3.70
N THR A 54 -11.45 -32.95 -4.97
CA THR A 54 -11.69 -31.81 -5.86
C THR A 54 -12.99 -31.14 -5.40
N PHE A 55 -12.88 -30.06 -4.63
CA PHE A 55 -13.99 -29.15 -4.43
C PHE A 55 -13.98 -28.10 -5.54
N ASP A 56 -14.91 -28.25 -6.47
CA ASP A 56 -15.45 -27.16 -7.27
C ASP A 56 -16.01 -26.10 -6.32
N CYS A 57 -15.38 -24.92 -6.26
CA CYS A 57 -15.96 -23.75 -5.64
C CYS A 57 -16.50 -22.81 -6.72
N ASN A 58 -17.64 -23.20 -7.30
CA ASN A 58 -18.65 -22.23 -7.71
C ASN A 58 -19.30 -21.71 -6.41
N LEU A 59 -18.79 -20.62 -5.85
CA LEU A 59 -19.51 -19.86 -4.84
C LEU A 59 -20.11 -18.61 -5.49
N GLN A 60 -21.34 -18.80 -5.95
CA GLN A 60 -22.34 -17.77 -6.15
C GLN A 60 -22.39 -16.91 -4.88
N LEU A 61 -21.79 -15.73 -4.89
CA LEU A 61 -21.98 -14.75 -3.81
C LEU A 61 -23.38 -14.16 -3.97
N GLY A 62 -24.35 -14.81 -3.31
CA GLY A 62 -25.60 -14.18 -2.93
C GLY A 62 -25.27 -12.98 -2.05
N ILE A 63 -25.64 -11.80 -2.54
CA ILE A 63 -25.65 -10.56 -1.79
C ILE A 63 -26.70 -10.72 -0.69
N ASN A 64 -26.27 -11.08 0.52
CA ASN A 64 -27.05 -10.84 1.71
C ASN A 64 -26.61 -9.48 2.27
N GLU A 65 -27.46 -8.49 2.04
CA GLU A 65 -27.51 -7.26 2.85
C GLU A 65 -27.64 -7.67 4.33
N MET A 66 -26.55 -7.62 5.08
CA MET A 66 -26.63 -7.50 6.53
C MET A 66 -26.57 -6.02 6.88
N ALA A 67 -27.75 -5.40 6.85
CA ALA A 67 -28.02 -4.15 7.51
C ALA A 67 -27.66 -4.30 9.00
N ALA A 68 -26.69 -3.51 9.46
CA ALA A 68 -26.42 -3.35 10.88
C ALA A 68 -27.58 -2.58 11.51
N THR A 69 -28.55 -3.31 12.05
CA THR A 69 -29.62 -2.77 12.91
C THR A 69 -29.01 -2.30 14.23
N ALA A 70 -28.75 -0.99 14.33
CA ALA A 70 -28.57 -0.34 15.62
C ALA A 70 -29.95 -0.23 16.29
N ALA A 71 -30.12 -0.94 17.40
CA ALA A 71 -31.31 -0.87 18.23
C ALA A 71 -31.48 0.55 18.82
N PRO A 72 -32.68 1.17 18.72
CA PRO A 72 -32.97 2.42 19.38
C PRO A 72 -33.44 2.13 20.81
N ASN A 73 -32.63 2.46 21.80
CA ASN A 73 -33.10 2.52 23.19
C ASN A 73 -33.95 3.79 23.37
N GLY A 74 -35.26 3.66 23.11
CA GLY A 74 -36.27 4.63 23.49
C GLY A 74 -37.11 4.08 24.63
N HIS A 75 -37.19 4.82 25.74
CA HIS A 75 -38.28 4.77 26.71
C HIS A 75 -38.37 6.12 27.45
N PRO A 76 -39.54 6.49 27.98
CA PRO A 76 -40.35 7.57 27.44
C PRO A 76 -40.23 8.89 28.21
N VAL A 77 -40.53 9.99 27.51
CA VAL A 77 -40.73 11.32 28.10
C VAL A 77 -42.13 11.36 28.70
N GLU A 78 -42.21 11.44 30.02
CA GLU A 78 -43.43 11.80 30.75
C GLU A 78 -43.25 13.20 31.33
N SER A 79 -44.17 14.08 30.98
CA SER A 79 -44.25 15.48 31.36
C SER A 79 -44.84 15.64 32.76
N THR A 80 -44.16 16.34 33.65
CA THR A 80 -44.80 17.02 34.79
C THR A 80 -44.06 18.31 35.13
N GLU A 81 -44.85 19.37 35.28
CA GLU A 81 -44.44 20.72 35.64
C GLU A 81 -44.07 20.89 37.12
N ALA A 82 -43.44 22.05 37.39
CA ALA A 82 -43.41 22.82 38.64
C ALA A 82 -42.32 22.50 39.69
N GLY A 83 -41.47 23.52 39.93
CA GLY A 83 -40.60 23.58 41.11
C GLY A 83 -39.41 24.53 40.97
N LYS A 84 -39.66 25.86 41.00
CA LYS A 84 -38.60 26.87 41.17
C LYS A 84 -37.90 26.67 42.52
N ALA A 85 -36.59 26.42 42.50
CA ALA A 85 -35.72 26.71 43.63
C ALA A 85 -34.35 27.15 43.10
N ALA A 86 -34.00 28.39 43.40
CA ALA A 86 -32.72 29.00 43.09
C ALA A 86 -31.59 28.33 43.89
N ASN A 87 -30.48 28.01 43.25
CA ASN A 87 -29.18 27.90 43.89
C ASN A 87 -28.06 28.17 42.87
N GLY A 88 -27.19 29.11 43.21
CA GLY A 88 -26.08 29.55 42.38
C GLY A 88 -25.07 28.43 42.16
N ALA A 89 -24.77 28.15 40.89
CA ALA A 89 -23.70 27.28 40.48
C ALA A 89 -22.65 28.11 39.73
N VAL A 90 -21.45 28.11 40.30
CA VAL A 90 -20.22 28.69 39.75
C VAL A 90 -19.97 28.11 38.36
N SER A 91 -19.94 28.98 37.35
CA SER A 91 -19.60 28.63 35.97
C SER A 91 -18.14 28.16 35.91
N THR A 92 -17.96 26.85 35.71
CA THR A 92 -16.63 26.30 35.38
C THR A 92 -16.32 26.71 33.94
N PRO A 93 -15.14 27.28 33.63
CA PRO A 93 -14.86 27.72 32.27
C PRO A 93 -14.75 26.50 31.36
N GLU A 94 -15.65 26.41 30.38
CA GLU A 94 -15.54 25.44 29.30
C GLU A 94 -14.19 25.63 28.60
N LYS A 95 -13.31 24.63 28.72
CA LYS A 95 -12.08 24.56 27.94
C LYS A 95 -12.47 24.47 26.47
N ARG A 96 -12.42 25.60 25.75
CA ARG A 96 -12.46 25.67 24.28
C ARG A 96 -11.46 24.65 23.74
N GLN A 97 -11.97 23.54 23.22
CA GLN A 97 -11.15 22.53 22.57
C GLN A 97 -10.52 23.19 21.35
N GLN A 98 -9.21 23.45 21.41
CA GLN A 98 -8.46 23.97 20.27
C GLN A 98 -8.70 23.05 19.06
N ASN A 99 -9.30 23.62 18.01
CA ASN A 99 -9.57 22.92 16.74
C ASN A 99 -8.23 22.47 16.16
N ARG A 100 -7.89 21.20 16.37
CA ARG A 100 -6.77 20.58 15.67
C ARG A 100 -7.10 20.63 14.17
N PRO A 101 -6.14 20.95 13.30
CA PRO A 101 -6.38 20.88 11.86
C PRO A 101 -6.91 19.49 11.54
N ARG A 102 -8.07 19.45 10.88
CA ARG A 102 -8.74 18.20 10.51
C ARG A 102 -7.82 17.43 9.59
N ARG A 103 -7.66 16.12 9.85
CA ARG A 103 -6.88 15.26 8.97
C ARG A 103 -7.48 15.30 7.56
N PRO A 104 -6.64 15.31 6.51
CA PRO A 104 -7.14 15.26 5.15
C PRO A 104 -7.97 13.98 4.94
N ASN A 105 -9.00 14.08 4.10
CA ASN A 105 -9.86 12.94 3.81
C ASN A 105 -9.15 11.99 2.84
N TYR A 106 -8.48 10.99 3.38
CA TYR A 106 -7.72 10.01 2.60
C TYR A 106 -8.56 9.21 1.61
N ASN A 107 -9.86 9.01 1.88
CA ASN A 107 -10.74 8.32 0.92
C ASN A 107 -10.93 9.11 -0.38
N LEU A 108 -10.88 10.44 -0.30
CA LEU A 108 -11.00 11.31 -1.48
C LEU A 108 -9.69 11.35 -2.26
N ILE A 109 -8.56 11.50 -1.55
CA ILE A 109 -7.21 11.55 -2.13
C ILE A 109 -6.89 10.22 -2.84
N HIS A 110 -7.11 9.10 -2.17
CA HIS A 110 -6.87 7.76 -2.71
C HIS A 110 -8.15 7.11 -3.21
N SER A 111 -8.98 7.88 -3.92
CA SER A 111 -10.22 7.39 -4.52
C SER A 111 -9.95 6.46 -5.70
N LYS A 112 -8.89 6.74 -6.48
CA LYS A 112 -8.46 5.93 -7.61
C LYS A 112 -7.41 4.89 -7.16
N PRO A 113 -7.63 3.57 -7.35
CA PRO A 113 -6.68 2.54 -6.95
C PRO A 113 -5.49 2.40 -7.92
N LEU A 114 -5.65 2.87 -9.16
CA LEU A 114 -4.66 2.86 -10.24
C LEU A 114 -4.65 4.23 -10.92
N PRO A 115 -3.54 4.64 -11.56
CA PRO A 115 -3.41 5.90 -12.28
C PRO A 115 -4.10 5.83 -13.65
N LEU A 116 -5.35 5.40 -13.65
CA LEU A 116 -6.21 5.26 -14.82
C LEU A 116 -7.55 5.93 -14.54
N GLU A 117 -8.15 6.46 -15.58
CA GLU A 117 -9.49 7.00 -15.53
C GLU A 117 -10.50 5.88 -15.80
N THR A 118 -11.46 5.73 -14.88
CA THR A 118 -12.53 4.76 -15.01
C THR A 118 -13.83 5.50 -15.28
N TYR A 119 -14.61 4.97 -16.22
CA TYR A 119 -15.87 5.54 -16.67
C TYR A 119 -16.99 4.56 -16.32
N PRO A 120 -17.38 4.45 -15.03
CA PRO A 120 -18.39 3.47 -14.61
C PRO A 120 -19.73 3.77 -15.28
N LEU A 121 -20.44 2.70 -15.63
CA LEU A 121 -21.81 2.82 -16.11
C LEU A 121 -22.71 3.38 -15.00
N PRO A 122 -23.71 4.20 -15.34
CA PRO A 122 -24.65 4.74 -14.36
C PRO A 122 -25.43 3.60 -13.68
N PRO A 123 -25.83 3.78 -12.41
CA PRO A 123 -26.57 2.75 -11.69
C PRO A 123 -27.93 2.48 -12.36
N PHE A 124 -28.23 1.20 -12.55
CA PHE A 124 -29.52 0.76 -13.07
C PHE A 124 -30.55 0.70 -11.94
N HIS A 125 -31.68 1.38 -12.10
CA HIS A 125 -32.79 1.34 -11.15
C HIS A 125 -33.99 0.67 -11.83
N PRO A 126 -34.32 -0.59 -11.48
CA PRO A 126 -35.39 -1.35 -12.15
C PRO A 126 -36.77 -0.67 -12.10
N THR A 127 -36.99 0.21 -11.13
CA THR A 127 -38.23 0.97 -10.94
C THR A 127 -38.35 2.20 -11.85
N ASN A 128 -37.25 2.69 -12.42
CA ASN A 128 -37.23 3.88 -13.26
C ASN A 128 -36.78 3.52 -14.70
N PRO A 129 -37.70 3.50 -15.69
CA PRO A 129 -37.34 3.16 -17.07
C PRO A 129 -36.37 4.17 -17.71
N ILE A 130 -36.29 5.41 -17.20
CA ILE A 130 -35.33 6.41 -17.69
C ILE A 130 -33.90 5.99 -17.32
N SER A 131 -33.71 5.29 -16.20
CA SER A 131 -32.38 4.76 -15.84
C SER A 131 -31.88 3.73 -16.85
N LEU A 132 -32.77 2.93 -17.45
CA LEU A 132 -32.43 2.01 -18.52
C LEU A 132 -31.97 2.75 -19.77
N LEU A 133 -32.67 3.83 -20.14
CA LEU A 133 -32.31 4.66 -21.29
C LEU A 133 -30.95 5.34 -21.08
N GLN A 134 -30.69 5.87 -19.89
CA GLN A 134 -29.41 6.47 -19.55
C GLN A 134 -28.27 5.44 -19.56
N LEU A 135 -28.51 4.24 -19.04
CA LEU A 135 -27.56 3.12 -19.11
C LEU A 135 -27.31 2.70 -20.56
N ALA A 136 -28.35 2.49 -21.35
CA ALA A 136 -28.22 2.09 -22.75
C ALA A 136 -27.49 3.16 -23.58
N TYR A 137 -27.81 4.43 -23.36
CA TYR A 137 -27.13 5.56 -24.01
C TYR A 137 -25.65 5.62 -23.65
N THR A 138 -25.30 5.56 -22.36
CA THR A 138 -23.91 5.60 -21.90
C THR A 138 -23.12 4.38 -22.34
N PHE A 139 -23.72 3.19 -22.32
CA PHE A 139 -23.11 1.97 -22.84
C PHE A 139 -22.87 2.06 -24.35
N LEU A 140 -23.85 2.50 -25.12
CA LEU A 140 -23.73 2.60 -26.58
C LEU A 140 -22.74 3.70 -26.98
N SER A 141 -22.72 4.84 -26.27
CA SER A 141 -21.76 5.91 -26.56
C SER A 141 -20.32 5.48 -26.24
N GLN A 142 -20.10 4.76 -25.14
CA GLN A 142 -18.79 4.18 -24.80
C GLN A 142 -18.37 3.07 -25.78
N LEU A 143 -19.34 2.33 -26.36
CA LEU A 143 -19.04 1.31 -27.38
C LEU A 143 -18.63 1.94 -28.72
N LEU A 144 -19.26 3.05 -29.12
CA LEU A 144 -19.00 3.74 -30.39
C LEU A 144 -17.78 4.67 -30.33
N ALA A 145 -17.57 5.34 -29.20
CA ALA A 145 -16.49 6.28 -28.96
C ALA A 145 -15.90 6.03 -27.55
N PRO A 146 -15.06 5.00 -27.38
CA PRO A 146 -14.52 4.66 -26.08
C PRO A 146 -13.66 5.80 -25.53
N PRO A 147 -13.96 6.30 -24.31
CA PRO A 147 -13.13 7.33 -23.69
C PRO A 147 -11.74 6.75 -23.36
N SER A 148 -10.71 7.59 -23.48
CA SER A 148 -9.35 7.19 -23.10
C SER A 148 -9.28 6.99 -21.59
N SER A 149 -8.90 5.80 -21.14
CA SER A 149 -8.60 5.55 -19.71
C SER A 149 -7.21 6.04 -19.31
N HIS A 150 -6.35 6.33 -20.28
CA HIS A 150 -4.99 6.79 -20.05
C HIS A 150 -4.94 8.30 -19.80
N PRO A 151 -4.02 8.77 -18.94
CA PRO A 151 -3.80 10.20 -18.74
C PRO A 151 -3.36 10.87 -20.04
N THR A 152 -3.69 12.15 -20.20
CA THR A 152 -3.35 12.96 -21.40
C THR A 152 -1.86 12.95 -21.73
N SER A 153 -1.01 12.96 -20.70
CA SER A 153 0.44 12.78 -20.82
C SER A 153 0.88 11.61 -19.96
N ARG A 154 1.76 10.76 -20.51
CA ARG A 154 2.42 9.72 -19.71
C ARG A 154 3.31 10.36 -18.65
N TYR A 155 3.32 9.75 -17.48
CA TYR A 155 4.27 10.10 -16.42
C TYR A 155 5.68 9.79 -16.89
N VAL A 156 6.64 10.62 -16.51
CA VAL A 156 8.05 10.44 -16.90
C VAL A 156 8.87 9.99 -15.70
N GLY A 157 9.65 8.92 -15.87
CA GLY A 157 10.61 8.42 -14.90
C GLY A 157 11.99 8.23 -15.53
N TYR A 158 13.04 8.43 -14.74
CA TYR A 158 14.42 8.29 -15.17
C TYR A 158 15.05 7.05 -14.55
N PHE A 159 15.57 6.15 -15.38
CA PHE A 159 16.23 4.95 -14.89
C PHE A 159 17.63 5.27 -14.36
N SER A 160 17.88 4.97 -13.09
CA SER A 160 19.19 5.12 -12.45
C SER A 160 19.83 3.75 -12.20
N LEU A 161 21.01 3.56 -12.80
CA LEU A 161 21.81 2.35 -12.62
C LEU A 161 22.43 2.25 -11.23
N GLU A 162 22.78 3.38 -10.62
CA GLU A 162 23.42 3.44 -9.31
C GLU A 162 22.49 2.95 -8.20
N THR A 163 21.25 3.43 -8.22
CA THR A 163 20.24 3.08 -7.21
C THR A 163 19.42 1.84 -7.59
N ARG A 164 19.60 1.30 -8.81
CA ARG A 164 18.83 0.19 -9.38
C ARG A 164 17.32 0.42 -9.26
N SER A 165 16.89 1.63 -9.63
CA SER A 165 15.50 2.07 -9.49
C SER A 165 15.15 3.14 -10.51
N VAL A 166 13.86 3.46 -10.64
CA VAL A 166 13.38 4.52 -11.52
C VAL A 166 12.95 5.72 -10.69
N HIS A 167 13.48 6.90 -11.01
CA HIS A 167 13.25 8.13 -10.28
C HIS A 167 12.22 9.00 -11.00
N VAL A 168 11.15 9.39 -10.33
CA VAL A 168 10.18 10.37 -10.81
C VAL A 168 10.46 11.68 -10.10
N THR A 169 11.03 12.63 -10.84
CA THR A 169 11.48 13.93 -10.32
C THR A 169 10.39 15.00 -10.35
N ASP A 170 9.46 14.91 -11.30
CA ASP A 170 8.33 15.83 -11.39
C ASP A 170 7.38 15.62 -10.18
N PRO A 171 7.15 16.66 -9.34
CA PRO A 171 6.25 16.57 -8.20
C PRO A 171 4.82 16.18 -8.56
N GLN A 172 4.31 16.59 -9.72
CA GLN A 172 2.93 16.28 -10.13
C GLN A 172 2.81 14.79 -10.48
N HIS A 173 3.77 14.26 -11.23
CA HIS A 173 3.83 12.84 -11.56
C HIS A 173 4.03 11.98 -10.30
N ALA A 174 4.94 12.40 -9.41
CA ALA A 174 5.20 11.73 -8.15
C ALA A 174 3.94 11.66 -7.27
N ARG A 175 3.23 12.78 -7.14
CA ARG A 175 1.98 12.86 -6.39
C ARG A 175 0.89 11.99 -7.01
N ALA A 176 0.69 12.10 -8.32
CA ALA A 176 -0.29 11.31 -9.05
C ALA A 176 -0.09 9.80 -8.87
N LEU A 177 1.14 9.31 -9.04
CA LEU A 177 1.47 7.89 -8.87
C LEU A 177 1.32 7.41 -7.42
N TRP A 178 1.64 8.25 -6.44
CA TRP A 178 1.46 7.89 -5.04
C TRP A 178 -0.02 7.89 -4.63
N GLU A 179 -0.76 8.94 -4.99
CA GLU A 179 -2.19 9.07 -4.66
C GLU A 179 -3.03 8.00 -5.35
N MET A 180 -2.69 7.67 -6.61
CA MET A 180 -3.38 6.68 -7.43
C MET A 180 -2.71 5.30 -7.39
N GLY A 181 -2.62 4.70 -6.21
CA GLY A 181 -2.21 3.30 -6.06
C GLY A 181 -0.92 3.04 -5.29
N PHE A 182 -0.38 4.05 -4.59
CA PHE A 182 0.76 3.96 -3.67
C PHE A 182 2.06 3.45 -4.31
N PHE A 183 2.31 3.85 -5.55
CA PHE A 183 3.53 3.46 -6.26
C PHE A 183 4.75 4.22 -5.73
N GLY A 184 5.88 3.51 -5.57
CA GLY A 184 7.17 4.12 -5.26
C GLY A 184 7.28 4.65 -3.84
N LYS A 185 8.38 5.30 -3.47
CA LYS A 185 8.59 5.85 -2.13
C LYS A 185 9.39 7.14 -2.22
N GLY A 186 9.01 8.15 -1.45
CA GLY A 186 9.84 9.35 -1.31
C GLY A 186 11.23 9.01 -0.74
N THR A 187 12.29 9.58 -1.33
CA THR A 187 13.67 9.34 -0.88
C THR A 187 13.99 10.02 0.44
N LEU A 188 13.38 11.18 0.71
CA LEU A 188 13.58 11.97 1.93
C LEU A 188 12.37 11.88 2.89
N SER A 189 11.38 11.07 2.54
CA SER A 189 10.16 10.86 3.30
C SER A 189 9.94 9.41 3.69
N ARG A 190 9.07 9.21 4.69
CA ARG A 190 8.79 7.86 5.22
C ARG A 190 7.98 7.02 4.23
N SER A 191 7.09 7.65 3.48
CA SER A 191 6.17 7.01 2.53
C SER A 191 5.84 7.94 1.37
N GLU A 192 4.93 8.90 1.61
CA GLU A 192 4.50 9.90 0.65
C GLU A 192 5.58 10.98 0.48
N PRO A 193 5.76 11.54 -0.73
CA PRO A 193 6.71 12.62 -0.95
C PRO A 193 6.20 13.92 -0.28
N SER A 194 6.54 14.10 1.00
CA SER A 194 6.11 15.24 1.83
C SER A 194 7.29 16.05 2.36
N TRP A 195 8.50 15.86 1.84
CA TRP A 195 9.69 16.53 2.34
C TRP A 195 9.57 18.05 2.16
N ILE A 196 9.16 18.53 0.98
CA ILE A 196 9.02 19.95 0.69
C ILE A 196 8.02 20.64 1.64
N ASP A 197 6.87 20.02 1.89
CA ASP A 197 5.85 20.56 2.79
C ASP A 197 6.37 20.63 4.23
N ARG A 198 7.10 19.62 4.67
CA ARG A 198 7.74 19.59 5.99
C ARG A 198 8.84 20.64 6.12
N GLU A 199 9.62 20.84 5.06
CA GLU A 199 10.71 21.80 5.05
C GLU A 199 10.19 23.24 5.04
N LYS A 200 9.17 23.52 4.22
CA LYS A 200 8.43 24.80 4.26
C LYS A 200 7.83 25.04 5.64
N ALA A 201 7.22 24.03 6.27
CA ALA A 201 6.68 24.15 7.62
C ALA A 201 7.77 24.41 8.67
N ARG A 202 8.94 23.77 8.52
CA ARG A 202 10.11 23.98 9.38
C ARG A 202 10.63 25.41 9.28
N LEU A 203 10.77 25.94 8.06
CA LEU A 203 11.23 27.33 7.83
C LEU A 203 10.19 28.36 8.27
N LYS A 204 8.90 28.11 8.02
CA LYS A 204 7.81 28.95 8.55
C LYS A 204 7.83 28.97 10.07
N ALA A 205 8.06 27.83 10.73
CA ALA A 205 8.20 27.77 12.19
C ALA A 205 9.45 28.52 12.70
N GLN A 206 10.59 28.42 11.99
CA GLN A 206 11.80 29.14 12.35
C GLN A 206 11.65 30.67 12.19
N ASN A 207 10.97 31.10 11.14
CA ASN A 207 10.71 32.52 10.86
C ASN A 207 9.61 33.12 11.75
N ALA A 208 8.72 32.30 12.32
CA ALA A 208 7.64 32.74 13.20
C ALA A 208 8.10 33.16 14.62
N GLY A 209 9.40 33.14 14.91
CA GLY A 209 9.96 33.62 16.18
C GLY A 209 9.63 32.75 17.41
N PRO A 210 10.09 33.16 18.61
CA PRO A 210 9.92 32.39 19.85
C PRO A 210 8.44 32.43 20.29
N GLY A 211 7.79 31.27 20.31
CA GLY A 211 6.35 31.12 20.54
C GLY A 211 5.65 30.00 19.74
N THR A 212 6.40 29.16 19.01
CA THR A 212 5.79 28.17 18.11
C THR A 212 5.07 27.03 18.83
N ALA A 213 4.11 26.39 18.14
CA ALA A 213 3.36 25.24 18.66
C ALA A 213 4.26 24.04 19.04
N GLU A 214 5.44 23.92 18.43
CA GLU A 214 6.45 22.90 18.78
C GLU A 214 7.15 23.24 20.10
N GLU A 215 7.54 24.50 20.33
CA GLU A 215 8.06 24.97 21.63
C GLU A 215 7.01 24.81 22.72
N ALA A 216 5.75 25.16 22.47
CA ALA A 216 4.65 24.91 23.39
C ALA A 216 4.45 23.40 23.65
N THR A 217 4.70 22.55 22.66
CA THR A 217 4.63 21.08 22.82
C THR A 217 5.81 20.52 23.60
N ASN A 218 7.02 21.03 23.37
CA ASN A 218 8.21 20.68 24.12
C ASN A 218 8.12 21.18 25.57
N LEU A 219 7.64 22.39 25.82
CA LEU A 219 7.35 22.91 27.15
C LEU A 219 6.35 22.00 27.89
N ARG A 220 5.27 21.59 27.21
CA ARG A 220 4.30 20.62 27.75
C ARG A 220 4.93 19.27 28.06
N ARG A 221 5.83 18.75 27.22
CA ARG A 221 6.56 17.49 27.46
C ARG A 221 7.50 17.59 28.65
N GLN A 222 8.23 18.69 28.77
CA GLN A 222 9.15 18.94 29.87
C GLN A 222 8.41 19.11 31.20
N ARG A 223 7.30 19.85 31.22
CA ARG A 223 6.43 19.98 32.40
C ARG A 223 5.85 18.63 32.83
N ARG A 224 5.42 17.78 31.88
CA ARG A 224 5.00 16.39 32.18
C ARG A 224 6.14 15.53 32.74
N ARG A 225 7.36 15.71 32.25
CA ARG A 225 8.55 14.99 32.75
C ARG A 225 8.85 15.38 34.19
N LEU A 226 8.87 16.69 34.49
CA LEU A 226 9.08 17.20 35.84
C LEU A 226 8.00 16.72 36.81
N PHE A 227 6.73 16.76 36.38
CA PHE A 227 5.62 16.26 37.19
C PHE A 227 5.72 14.75 37.47
N LYS A 228 6.18 13.95 36.49
CA LYS A 228 6.46 12.51 36.71
C LYS A 228 7.60 12.31 37.71
N LEU A 229 8.71 13.02 37.52
CA LEU A 229 9.87 12.97 38.40
C LEU A 229 9.52 13.33 39.85
N GLU A 230 8.67 14.33 40.02
CA GLU A 230 8.21 14.74 41.34
C GLU A 230 7.29 13.68 41.98
N ARG A 231 6.37 13.11 41.20
CA ARG A 231 5.53 12.01 41.68
C ARG A 231 6.38 10.81 42.12
N ASP A 232 7.37 10.44 41.32
CA ASP A 232 8.29 9.34 41.63
C ASP A 232 9.14 9.64 42.87
N ARG A 233 9.52 10.90 43.10
CA ARG A 233 10.23 11.33 44.32
C ARG A 233 9.32 11.21 45.54
N ALA A 234 8.09 11.74 45.47
CA ALA A 234 7.13 11.68 46.57
C ALA A 234 6.78 10.22 46.94
N GLU A 235 6.66 9.33 45.95
CA GLU A 235 6.43 7.90 46.17
C GLU A 235 7.63 7.24 46.87
N LYS A 236 8.86 7.54 46.47
CA LYS A 236 10.08 7.05 47.13
C LYS A 236 10.19 7.53 48.58
N GLU A 237 9.90 8.80 48.83
CA GLU A 237 9.89 9.36 50.19
C GLU A 237 8.85 8.65 51.06
N ARG A 238 7.65 8.39 50.53
CA ARG A 238 6.61 7.59 51.22
C ARG A 238 7.08 6.18 51.58
N VAL A 239 7.67 5.46 50.61
CA VAL A 239 8.18 4.09 50.84
C VAL A 239 9.31 4.09 51.86
N GLN A 240 10.19 5.10 51.84
CA GLN A 240 11.25 5.24 52.83
C GLN A 240 10.69 5.50 54.24
N THR A 241 9.74 6.42 54.38
CA THR A 241 9.07 6.71 55.65
C THR A 241 8.36 5.49 56.19
N GLN A 242 7.64 4.74 55.34
CA GLN A 242 6.97 3.50 55.72
C GLN A 242 7.97 2.45 56.23
N ARG A 243 9.09 2.24 55.53
CA ARG A 243 10.15 1.31 55.97
C ARG A 243 10.78 1.72 57.31
N LEU A 244 10.94 3.02 57.57
CA LEU A 244 11.52 3.51 58.82
C LEU A 244 10.57 3.32 60.01
N VAL A 245 9.26 3.43 59.78
CA VAL A 245 8.22 3.09 60.78
C VAL A 245 8.20 1.59 61.05
N GLU A 246 8.26 0.75 60.00
CA GLU A 246 8.35 -0.72 60.14
C GLU A 246 9.62 -1.18 60.88
N GLN A 247 10.73 -0.44 60.73
CA GLN A 247 11.99 -0.67 61.48
C GLN A 247 11.95 -0.14 62.92
N GLY A 248 10.82 0.43 63.38
CA GLY A 248 10.67 0.97 64.74
C GLY A 248 11.48 2.24 65.02
N LYS A 249 12.00 2.91 63.99
CA LYS A 249 12.79 4.16 64.13
C LYS A 249 11.93 5.43 64.11
N LEU A 250 10.67 5.32 63.67
CA LEU A 250 9.72 6.43 63.59
C LEU A 250 8.36 6.00 64.16
N ASP A 251 7.68 6.94 64.82
CA ASP A 251 6.36 6.71 65.38
C ASP A 251 5.30 6.51 64.27
N PRO A 252 4.33 5.60 64.45
CA PRO A 252 3.29 5.31 63.46
C PRO A 252 2.34 6.50 63.19
N LYS A 253 2.32 7.53 64.05
CA LYS A 253 1.56 8.77 63.83
C LYS A 253 2.06 9.59 62.63
N VAL A 254 3.33 9.45 62.26
CA VAL A 254 3.96 10.18 61.14
C VAL A 254 3.36 9.77 59.79
N LEU A 255 2.81 8.55 59.67
CA LEU A 255 2.12 8.10 58.46
C LEU A 255 0.77 8.82 58.26
N HIS A 256 0.08 9.16 59.35
CA HIS A 256 -1.18 9.90 59.30
C HIS A 256 -0.97 11.41 59.07
N GLU A 257 0.10 11.99 59.59
CA GLU A 257 0.47 13.39 59.30
C GLU A 257 1.02 13.55 57.87
N GLY A 258 1.73 12.54 57.35
CA GLY A 258 2.17 12.50 55.96
C GLY A 258 1.01 12.46 54.95
N ASP A 259 -0.13 11.86 55.31
CA ASP A 259 -1.33 11.85 54.46
C ASP A 259 -2.03 13.22 54.38
N ALA A 260 -1.91 14.06 55.42
CA ALA A 260 -2.42 15.42 55.41
C ALA A 260 -1.62 16.38 54.50
N LEU A 261 -0.39 16.01 54.13
CA LEU A 261 0.50 16.75 53.22
C LEU A 261 0.37 16.32 51.74
N LEU A 262 -0.54 15.39 51.42
CA LEU A 262 -0.75 14.87 50.06
C LEU A 262 -2.01 15.40 49.35
N THR A 263 -2.78 16.28 49.99
CA THR A 263 -3.66 17.24 49.31
C THR A 263 -2.91 18.56 49.24
N THR A 264 -2.35 18.95 48.11
CA THR A 264 -3.13 19.35 46.94
C THR A 264 -2.20 19.30 45.72
N ALA A 265 -2.75 19.00 44.55
CA ALA A 265 -2.06 19.15 43.26
C ALA A 265 -1.34 20.50 43.12
N ALA A 266 -1.74 21.53 43.88
CA ALA A 266 -1.11 22.84 43.97
C ALA A 266 0.33 22.82 44.52
N ILE A 267 0.68 21.96 45.46
CA ILE A 267 2.06 21.89 45.99
C ILE A 267 3.01 21.28 44.96
N ALA A 268 2.54 20.24 44.26
CA ALA A 268 3.27 19.64 43.14
C ALA A 268 3.41 20.64 41.98
N GLU A 269 2.34 21.34 41.63
CA GLU A 269 2.42 22.43 40.64
C GLU A 269 3.39 23.53 41.05
N ALA A 270 3.40 23.96 42.32
CA ALA A 270 4.33 24.99 42.80
C ALA A 270 5.79 24.56 42.70
N ARG A 271 6.10 23.29 43.01
CA ARG A 271 7.46 22.73 42.90
C ARG A 271 7.89 22.53 41.46
N VAL A 272 6.99 22.09 40.57
CA VAL A 272 7.25 22.05 39.12
C VAL A 272 7.50 23.46 38.58
N ASN A 273 6.71 24.45 39.00
CA ASN A 273 6.88 25.85 38.61
C ASN A 273 8.24 26.40 39.05
N ALA A 274 8.66 26.14 40.30
CA ALA A 274 9.97 26.53 40.81
C ALA A 274 11.13 25.86 40.03
N ALA A 275 10.99 24.57 39.72
CA ALA A 275 11.98 23.84 38.90
C ALA A 275 12.05 24.35 37.45
N MET A 276 10.94 24.83 36.89
CA MET A 276 10.94 25.47 35.57
C MET A 276 11.66 26.82 35.61
N GLN A 277 11.41 27.66 36.62
CA GLN A 277 12.10 28.94 36.78
C GLN A 277 13.61 28.78 36.99
N GLN A 278 14.05 27.81 37.80
CA GLN A 278 15.48 27.52 38.01
C GLN A 278 16.21 27.12 36.73
N ASN A 279 15.51 26.44 35.81
CA ASN A 279 16.07 26.03 34.52
C ASN A 279 15.92 27.11 33.42
N GLY A 280 15.53 28.34 33.77
CA GLY A 280 15.34 29.43 32.80
C GLY A 280 14.17 29.22 31.84
N MET A 281 13.21 28.36 32.21
CA MET A 281 12.09 27.97 31.35
C MET A 281 10.84 28.81 31.64
N PRO A 282 10.06 29.22 30.62
CA PRO A 282 8.81 29.95 30.80
C PRO A 282 7.77 29.13 31.59
N LEU A 283 7.11 29.74 32.57
CA LEU A 283 6.05 29.11 33.38
C LEU A 283 4.80 28.77 32.56
N GLU A 284 4.49 29.59 31.57
CA GLU A 284 3.43 29.37 30.61
C GLU A 284 4.02 29.42 29.20
N ALA A 285 3.54 28.53 28.34
CA ALA A 285 3.75 28.72 26.91
C ALA A 285 3.00 30.00 26.56
N ARG A 286 3.70 31.00 26.03
CA ARG A 286 3.07 32.22 25.50
C ARG A 286 1.94 31.75 24.58
N ALA A 287 0.70 31.97 25.00
CA ALA A 287 -0.43 31.57 24.19
C ALA A 287 -0.29 32.33 22.87
N ALA A 288 -0.51 31.65 21.75
CA ALA A 288 -0.77 32.30 20.48
C ALA A 288 -2.15 32.99 20.53
N SER A 289 -2.34 33.87 21.51
CA SER A 289 -3.55 34.63 21.80
C SER A 289 -3.23 36.12 21.81
N GLY A 290 -2.43 36.57 20.85
CA GLY A 290 -2.86 37.77 20.15
C GLY A 290 -4.01 37.33 19.25
N GLU A 291 -5.24 37.69 19.59
CA GLU A 291 -6.20 37.95 18.53
C GLU A 291 -5.55 39.03 17.63
N PRO A 292 -5.58 38.90 16.30
CA PRO A 292 -5.23 40.01 15.43
C PRO A 292 -6.35 41.04 15.59
N ASP A 293 -6.21 41.91 16.58
CA ASP A 293 -7.14 42.98 16.85
C ASP A 293 -6.72 44.21 16.05
N SER A 294 -6.86 44.08 14.74
CA SER A 294 -6.90 45.11 13.70
C SER A 294 -6.91 44.39 12.36
N ASP A 295 -7.57 44.98 11.37
CA ASP A 295 -7.51 44.62 9.95
C ASP A 295 -6.09 44.78 9.35
N ASP A 296 -5.08 44.27 10.04
CA ASP A 296 -3.74 44.10 9.48
C ASP A 296 -3.77 42.78 8.71
N GLU A 297 -3.81 42.92 7.38
CA GLU A 297 -3.46 41.85 6.46
C GLU A 297 -2.30 41.08 7.06
N ALA A 298 -2.50 39.80 7.39
CA ALA A 298 -1.41 38.94 7.78
C ALA A 298 -0.40 39.03 6.65
N GLU A 299 0.68 39.82 6.83
CA GLU A 299 1.74 39.92 5.85
C GLU A 299 2.15 38.49 5.56
N GLU A 300 1.74 37.99 4.40
CA GLU A 300 1.96 36.63 3.98
C GLU A 300 3.46 36.55 3.77
N MET A 301 4.18 36.21 4.85
CA MET A 301 5.62 36.06 4.85
C MET A 301 5.95 35.21 3.63
N PRO A 302 6.75 35.73 2.68
CA PRO A 302 6.88 35.11 1.38
C PRO A 302 7.27 33.65 1.56
N GLU A 303 6.55 32.76 0.88
CA GLU A 303 6.82 31.33 1.01
C GLU A 303 8.31 31.09 0.78
N PRO A 304 9.01 30.43 1.72
CA PRO A 304 10.42 30.18 1.54
C PRO A 304 10.62 29.36 0.26
N VAL A 305 11.43 29.90 -0.65
CA VAL A 305 11.77 29.22 -1.91
C VAL A 305 12.71 28.08 -1.56
N VAL A 306 12.14 26.87 -1.46
CA VAL A 306 12.87 25.63 -1.21
C VAL A 306 12.87 24.81 -2.50
N GLU A 307 14.07 24.50 -2.99
CA GLU A 307 14.23 23.58 -4.11
C GLU A 307 13.84 22.15 -3.70
N ASN A 308 13.04 21.48 -4.52
CA ASN A 308 12.64 20.11 -4.22
C ASN A 308 13.79 19.13 -4.48
N GLN A 309 14.39 18.62 -3.41
CA GLN A 309 15.44 17.59 -3.48
C GLN A 309 14.86 16.17 -3.42
N GLU A 310 13.57 16.02 -3.12
CA GLU A 310 12.91 14.73 -3.05
C GLU A 310 12.38 14.30 -4.42
N HIS A 311 12.62 13.04 -4.76
CA HIS A 311 12.01 12.37 -5.89
C HIS A 311 11.30 11.10 -5.40
N LEU A 312 10.32 10.64 -6.18
CA LEU A 312 9.66 9.37 -5.93
C LEU A 312 10.48 8.25 -6.57
N GLN A 313 10.91 7.30 -5.75
CA GLN A 313 11.71 6.16 -6.18
C GLN A 313 10.81 4.93 -6.39
N LEU A 314 10.69 4.48 -7.63
CA LEU A 314 9.97 3.27 -8.03
C LEU A 314 10.93 2.08 -8.04
N THR A 315 10.47 0.95 -7.50
CA THR A 315 11.14 -0.35 -7.72
C THR A 315 11.07 -0.74 -9.20
N LEU A 316 11.95 -1.64 -9.64
CA LEU A 316 11.97 -2.08 -11.05
C LEU A 316 10.65 -2.76 -11.42
N GLU A 317 10.07 -3.52 -10.50
CA GLU A 317 8.80 -4.22 -10.70
C GLU A 317 7.62 -3.24 -10.78
N GLU A 318 7.58 -2.22 -9.91
CA GLU A 318 6.60 -1.12 -9.99
C GLU A 318 6.72 -0.35 -11.31
N ALA A 319 7.94 0.02 -11.71
CA ALA A 319 8.19 0.76 -12.94
C ALA A 319 7.77 -0.05 -14.18
N PHE A 320 8.14 -1.33 -14.24
CA PHE A 320 7.75 -2.20 -15.35
C PHE A 320 6.23 -2.43 -15.38
N PHE A 321 5.58 -2.52 -14.23
CA PHE A 321 4.11 -2.61 -14.17
C PHE A 321 3.43 -1.33 -14.70
N LEU A 322 3.93 -0.15 -14.32
CA LEU A 322 3.38 1.13 -14.78
C LEU A 322 3.62 1.35 -16.28
N THR A 323 4.76 0.89 -16.82
CA THR A 323 5.10 1.03 -18.24
C THR A 323 4.45 -0.05 -19.11
N TYR A 324 4.65 -1.33 -18.81
CA TYR A 324 4.14 -2.43 -19.63
C TYR A 324 2.70 -2.82 -19.27
N GLY A 325 2.39 -2.95 -17.98
CA GLY A 325 1.08 -3.41 -17.51
C GLY A 325 -0.03 -2.38 -17.68
N LEU A 326 0.25 -1.11 -17.33
CA LEU A 326 -0.73 -0.03 -17.42
C LEU A 326 -0.51 0.92 -18.61
N GLY A 327 0.71 1.07 -19.12
CA GLY A 327 1.01 2.01 -20.21
C GLY A 327 1.03 3.48 -19.83
N VAL A 328 1.16 3.81 -18.53
CA VAL A 328 1.06 5.18 -17.99
C VAL A 328 2.41 5.85 -17.74
N LEU A 329 3.48 5.07 -17.60
CA LEU A 329 4.83 5.56 -17.30
C LEU A 329 5.76 5.36 -18.49
N GLU A 330 6.45 6.41 -18.90
CA GLU A 330 7.56 6.39 -19.84
C GLU A 330 8.88 6.46 -19.06
N VAL A 331 9.74 5.46 -19.26
CA VAL A 331 11.05 5.40 -18.62
C VAL A 331 12.12 5.85 -19.59
N ARG A 332 12.88 6.88 -19.21
CA ARG A 332 13.97 7.45 -19.99
C ARG A 332 15.32 7.08 -19.42
N SER A 333 16.33 7.02 -20.28
CA SER A 333 17.72 6.98 -19.82
C SER A 333 18.04 8.25 -19.04
N SER A 334 18.64 8.11 -17.86
CA SER A 334 19.12 9.25 -17.09
C SER A 334 20.12 10.06 -17.92
N ALA A 335 19.76 11.27 -18.32
CA ALA A 335 20.72 12.27 -18.72
C ALA A 335 21.16 13.01 -17.46
N PRO A 336 22.42 12.85 -16.97
CA PRO A 336 22.97 13.87 -16.11
C PRO A 336 23.14 15.14 -16.94
N ALA A 337 23.15 16.30 -16.29
CA ALA A 337 23.19 17.67 -16.81
C ALA A 337 24.30 18.03 -17.85
N LEU A 338 24.97 17.06 -18.48
CA LEU A 338 26.07 17.20 -19.44
C LEU A 338 25.70 16.95 -20.91
N SER A 339 24.53 16.40 -21.24
CA SER A 339 24.16 16.16 -22.66
C SER A 339 22.64 16.16 -22.93
N PRO A 340 22.01 17.34 -23.11
CA PRO A 340 20.57 17.48 -23.35
C PRO A 340 20.07 17.01 -24.74
N LEU A 341 20.88 16.27 -25.52
CA LEU A 341 20.63 16.07 -26.96
C LEU A 341 20.10 14.69 -27.37
N LYS A 342 19.86 13.76 -26.45
CA LYS A 342 19.11 12.52 -26.78
C LYS A 342 18.58 11.82 -25.53
N GLU A 343 17.57 12.41 -24.91
CA GLU A 343 16.67 11.61 -24.05
C GLU A 343 16.03 10.53 -24.93
N THR A 344 16.35 9.27 -24.65
CA THR A 344 15.75 8.13 -25.33
C THR A 344 14.86 7.41 -24.33
N ALA A 345 13.60 7.24 -24.72
CA ALA A 345 12.67 6.39 -23.99
C ALA A 345 13.03 4.93 -24.25
N TYR A 346 13.04 4.13 -23.19
CA TYR A 346 13.23 2.70 -23.33
C TYR A 346 11.93 2.03 -23.77
N ASP A 347 12.05 1.13 -24.75
CA ASP A 347 10.95 0.22 -25.08
C ASP A 347 10.80 -0.87 -23.99
N ALA A 348 9.64 -1.51 -23.91
CA ALA A 348 9.36 -2.57 -22.94
C ALA A 348 10.37 -3.73 -23.04
N ARG A 349 10.81 -4.09 -24.26
CA ARG A 349 11.86 -5.10 -24.48
C ARG A 349 13.22 -4.68 -23.94
N GLN A 350 13.56 -3.40 -24.06
CA GLN A 350 14.80 -2.89 -23.49
C GLN A 350 14.70 -2.86 -21.96
N LEU A 351 13.57 -2.42 -21.41
CA LEU A 351 13.36 -2.38 -19.96
C LEU A 351 13.47 -3.76 -19.32
N ILE A 352 12.86 -4.81 -19.89
CA ILE A 352 12.95 -6.16 -19.31
C ILE A 352 14.40 -6.67 -19.30
N GLN A 353 15.18 -6.40 -20.35
CA GLN A 353 16.60 -6.76 -20.42
C GLN A 353 17.43 -5.99 -19.38
N HIS A 354 17.24 -4.67 -19.31
CA HIS A 354 17.94 -3.80 -18.38
C HIS A 354 17.61 -4.16 -16.93
N PHE A 355 16.33 -4.33 -16.58
CA PHE A 355 15.89 -4.64 -15.22
C PHE A 355 16.30 -6.05 -14.80
N ALA A 356 16.21 -7.04 -15.70
CA ALA A 356 16.70 -8.38 -15.41
C ALA A 356 18.22 -8.41 -15.16
N ALA A 357 19.00 -7.59 -15.87
CA ALA A 357 20.44 -7.46 -15.63
C ALA A 357 20.77 -6.88 -14.24
N GLN A 358 19.94 -5.97 -13.73
CA GLN A 358 20.11 -5.35 -12.40
C GLN A 358 19.65 -6.23 -11.24
N GLY A 359 18.94 -7.33 -11.50
CA GLY A 359 18.45 -8.27 -10.49
C GLY A 359 19.55 -9.08 -9.77
N PHE A 360 20.82 -8.94 -10.20
CA PHE A 360 21.97 -9.67 -9.69
C PHE A 360 22.97 -8.76 -8.98
N PHE A 361 23.81 -9.35 -8.12
CA PHE A 361 24.96 -8.66 -7.53
C PHE A 361 26.23 -9.51 -7.74
N PRO A 362 27.24 -9.02 -8.48
CA PRO A 362 27.25 -7.76 -9.23
C PRO A 362 26.23 -7.74 -10.40
N PRO A 363 25.82 -6.55 -10.89
CA PRO A 363 24.92 -6.45 -12.06
C PRO A 363 25.54 -7.09 -13.31
N LYS A 364 24.70 -7.68 -14.16
CA LYS A 364 25.14 -8.27 -15.43
C LYS A 364 25.34 -7.19 -16.50
N THR A 365 26.22 -7.44 -17.46
CA THR A 365 26.47 -6.53 -18.59
C THR A 365 25.26 -6.49 -19.54
N ILE A 366 24.97 -5.29 -20.07
CA ILE A 366 23.89 -5.04 -21.02
C ILE A 366 24.49 -5.02 -22.44
N PRO A 367 23.85 -5.61 -23.47
CA PRO A 367 22.55 -6.28 -23.47
C PRO A 367 22.58 -7.64 -22.75
N TYR A 368 21.58 -7.87 -21.90
CA TYR A 368 21.43 -9.11 -21.15
C TYR A 368 20.21 -9.87 -21.66
N LYS A 369 20.35 -11.17 -21.90
CA LYS A 369 19.23 -12.05 -22.25
C LYS A 369 18.56 -12.57 -20.96
N PRO A 370 17.29 -12.19 -20.68
CA PRO A 370 16.60 -12.69 -19.50
C PRO A 370 16.42 -14.20 -19.54
N VAL A 371 16.64 -14.84 -18.40
CA VAL A 371 16.42 -16.28 -18.17
C VAL A 371 15.15 -16.44 -17.35
N PRO A 372 14.30 -17.46 -17.55
CA PRO A 372 13.02 -17.54 -16.86
C PRO A 372 13.08 -17.53 -15.32
N ASP A 373 14.16 -18.08 -14.77
CA ASP A 373 14.43 -18.08 -13.34
C ASP A 373 15.22 -16.84 -12.87
N ASP A 374 15.10 -15.70 -13.56
CA ASP A 374 15.71 -14.45 -13.12
C ASP A 374 14.95 -13.84 -11.95
N LYS A 375 15.68 -13.25 -10.99
CA LYS A 375 15.08 -12.71 -9.77
C LYS A 375 14.03 -11.64 -10.07
N PHE A 376 14.35 -10.74 -11.00
CA PHE A 376 13.44 -9.69 -11.44
C PHE A 376 12.13 -10.26 -12.03
N LEU A 377 12.21 -11.31 -12.86
CA LEU A 377 11.02 -11.89 -13.50
C LEU A 377 10.10 -12.54 -12.47
N LEU A 378 10.64 -13.34 -11.54
CA LEU A 378 9.84 -13.96 -10.49
C LEU A 378 9.16 -12.91 -9.60
N ASN A 379 9.93 -11.90 -9.20
CA ASN A 379 9.41 -10.77 -8.43
C ASN A 379 8.29 -10.04 -9.18
N TYR A 380 8.51 -9.73 -10.45
CA TYR A 380 7.54 -9.02 -11.28
C TYR A 380 6.27 -9.84 -11.52
N VAL A 381 6.36 -11.14 -11.79
CA VAL A 381 5.19 -12.01 -11.97
C VAL A 381 4.32 -12.02 -10.72
N VAL A 382 4.94 -12.14 -9.54
CA VAL A 382 4.23 -12.10 -8.25
C VAL A 382 3.65 -10.71 -7.97
N TYR A 383 4.43 -9.67 -8.25
CA TYR A 383 3.97 -8.28 -8.12
C TYR A 383 2.74 -8.02 -8.99
N HIS A 384 2.80 -8.40 -10.28
CA HIS A 384 1.71 -8.27 -11.24
C HIS A 384 0.48 -9.06 -10.79
N HIS A 385 0.66 -10.29 -10.32
CA HIS A 385 -0.40 -11.15 -9.79
C HIS A 385 -1.15 -10.51 -8.61
N PHE A 386 -0.45 -10.00 -7.60
CA PHE A 386 -1.13 -9.36 -6.48
C PHE A 386 -1.72 -7.99 -6.84
N ARG A 387 -1.10 -7.23 -7.75
CA ARG A 387 -1.67 -5.98 -8.25
C ARG A 387 -2.96 -6.21 -9.06
N SER A 388 -3.04 -7.28 -9.86
CA SER A 388 -4.24 -7.62 -10.62
C SER A 388 -5.40 -8.10 -9.73
N LEU A 389 -5.08 -8.67 -8.56
CA LEU A 389 -6.05 -8.98 -7.50
C LEU A 389 -6.49 -7.74 -6.68
N GLY A 390 -5.92 -6.55 -6.97
CA GLY A 390 -6.27 -5.29 -6.30
C GLY A 390 -5.49 -4.99 -5.02
N TRP A 391 -4.48 -5.79 -4.68
CA TRP A 391 -3.62 -5.50 -3.52
C TRP A 391 -2.65 -4.36 -3.81
N VAL A 392 -2.37 -3.55 -2.79
CA VAL A 392 -1.23 -2.64 -2.80
C VAL A 392 0.00 -3.39 -2.29
N VAL A 393 0.92 -3.66 -3.22
CA VAL A 393 2.14 -4.44 -2.98
C VAL A 393 3.30 -3.51 -2.63
N ARG A 394 4.03 -3.80 -1.54
CA ARG A 394 5.20 -3.01 -1.10
C ARG A 394 6.37 -3.92 -0.74
N PRO A 395 7.63 -3.48 -0.86
CA PRO A 395 8.78 -4.28 -0.42
C PRO A 395 8.71 -4.67 1.06
N GLY A 396 8.96 -5.95 1.34
CA GLY A 396 8.82 -6.56 2.67
C GLY A 396 10.11 -6.72 3.47
N VAL A 397 11.24 -6.18 3.00
CA VAL A 397 12.57 -6.41 3.59
C VAL A 397 12.65 -6.13 5.09
N LYS A 398 11.88 -5.14 5.58
CA LYS A 398 11.81 -4.79 7.01
C LYS A 398 11.23 -5.90 7.89
N PHE A 399 10.49 -6.82 7.29
CA PHE A 399 9.82 -7.92 7.96
C PHE A 399 10.36 -9.28 7.48
N SER A 400 11.54 -9.33 6.85
CA SER A 400 12.12 -10.58 6.31
C SER A 400 11.19 -11.30 5.33
N ALA A 401 10.45 -10.51 4.52
CA ALA A 401 9.59 -10.99 3.45
C ALA A 401 9.94 -10.27 2.13
N ASP A 402 9.54 -10.82 1.00
CA ASP A 402 9.76 -10.19 -0.30
C ASP A 402 8.76 -9.04 -0.51
N TYR A 403 7.49 -9.30 -0.24
CA TYR A 403 6.42 -8.31 -0.34
C TYR A 403 5.51 -8.27 0.88
N MET A 404 4.88 -7.11 1.08
CA MET A 404 3.79 -6.87 2.03
C MET A 404 2.55 -6.44 1.26
N LEU A 405 1.41 -7.05 1.56
CA LEU A 405 0.14 -6.76 0.89
C LEU A 405 -0.76 -5.92 1.79
N TYR A 406 -1.23 -4.80 1.25
CA TYR A 406 -2.20 -3.91 1.88
C TYR A 406 -3.49 -3.93 1.07
N LEU A 407 -4.64 -4.03 1.75
CA LEU A 407 -5.94 -4.05 1.07
C LEU A 407 -6.24 -2.72 0.37
N ARG A 408 -6.14 -1.60 1.10
CA ARG A 408 -6.38 -0.25 0.56
C ARG A 408 -5.13 0.63 0.50
N GLY A 409 -4.06 0.24 1.19
CA GLY A 409 -2.78 0.95 1.20
C GLY A 409 -2.32 1.38 2.60
N PRO A 410 -1.05 1.83 2.73
CA PRO A 410 -0.40 2.06 4.02
C PRO A 410 -0.98 3.19 4.87
N VAL A 411 -1.74 4.09 4.25
CA VAL A 411 -2.39 5.22 4.94
C VAL A 411 -3.68 4.80 5.66
N PHE A 412 -4.33 3.74 5.18
CA PHE A 412 -5.60 3.25 5.74
C PHE A 412 -5.42 2.18 6.80
N SER A 413 -4.56 1.19 6.52
CA SER A 413 -4.37 0.02 7.39
C SER A 413 -2.94 -0.48 7.32
N HIS A 414 -2.56 -1.30 8.29
CA HIS A 414 -1.32 -2.07 8.20
C HIS A 414 -1.43 -3.15 7.11
N ALA A 415 -0.28 -3.67 6.66
CA ALA A 415 -0.26 -4.83 5.78
C ALA A 415 -0.89 -6.04 6.48
N GLU A 416 -1.63 -6.84 5.73
CA GLU A 416 -2.29 -8.04 6.24
C GLU A 416 -1.42 -9.28 6.03
N PHE A 417 -0.85 -9.39 4.83
CA PHE A 417 -0.04 -10.53 4.42
C PHE A 417 1.42 -10.15 4.20
N ALA A 418 2.31 -11.07 4.56
CA ALA A 418 3.73 -11.06 4.23
C ALA A 418 3.99 -12.19 3.24
N VAL A 419 4.54 -11.87 2.06
CA VAL A 419 4.73 -12.81 0.95
C VAL A 419 6.20 -13.18 0.83
N ILE A 420 6.47 -14.47 0.66
CA ILE A 420 7.79 -14.97 0.27
C ILE A 420 7.66 -15.74 -1.04
N ILE A 421 8.57 -15.46 -1.97
CA ILE A 421 8.56 -15.97 -3.33
C ILE A 421 9.48 -17.18 -3.45
N PHE A 422 8.95 -18.29 -3.95
CA PHE A 422 9.69 -19.52 -4.21
C PHE A 422 9.60 -19.88 -5.68
N PRO A 423 10.73 -20.04 -6.40
CA PRO A 423 10.70 -20.68 -7.71
C PRO A 423 10.33 -22.16 -7.55
N ALA A 424 9.35 -22.61 -8.31
CA ALA A 424 8.92 -23.99 -8.39
C ALA A 424 9.32 -24.57 -9.76
N TYR A 425 10.24 -25.53 -9.73
CA TYR A 425 10.76 -26.18 -10.94
C TYR A 425 9.94 -27.42 -11.29
N THR A 426 8.63 -27.24 -11.53
CA THR A 426 7.69 -28.35 -11.78
C THR A 426 7.77 -28.92 -13.19
N ASP A 427 8.23 -28.14 -14.17
CA ASP A 427 8.34 -28.59 -15.56
C ASP A 427 9.38 -29.72 -15.70
N PRO A 428 9.11 -30.78 -16.49
CA PRO A 428 10.04 -31.88 -16.73
C PRO A 428 11.43 -31.44 -17.19
N TYR A 429 11.54 -30.33 -17.94
CA TYR A 429 12.81 -29.76 -18.36
C TYR A 429 13.77 -29.57 -17.18
N TRP A 430 13.27 -29.08 -16.04
CA TRP A 430 14.13 -28.79 -14.91
C TRP A 430 14.73 -30.03 -14.25
N ASN A 431 14.16 -31.22 -14.49
CA ASN A 431 14.68 -32.49 -13.98
C ASN A 431 15.79 -33.08 -14.86
N THR A 432 16.04 -32.52 -16.04
CA THR A 432 17.22 -32.83 -16.85
C THR A 432 18.50 -32.34 -16.19
N GLU A 433 19.65 -32.91 -16.55
CA GLU A 433 20.95 -32.48 -16.01
C GLU A 433 21.26 -31.01 -16.36
N GLU A 434 20.92 -30.58 -17.57
CA GLU A 434 21.01 -29.18 -17.98
C GLU A 434 20.11 -28.27 -17.14
N GLY A 435 18.86 -28.68 -16.95
CA GLY A 435 17.88 -27.97 -16.14
C GLY A 435 18.38 -27.79 -14.71
N LYS A 436 18.81 -28.87 -14.05
CA LYS A 436 19.39 -28.84 -12.69
C LYS A 436 20.60 -27.93 -12.59
N ALA A 437 21.49 -27.95 -13.58
CA ALA A 437 22.67 -27.09 -13.61
C ALA A 437 22.30 -25.59 -13.74
N ARG A 438 21.23 -25.28 -14.49
CA ARG A 438 20.75 -23.92 -14.75
C ARG A 438 19.88 -23.31 -13.66
N ARG A 439 19.32 -24.10 -12.72
CA ARG A 439 18.51 -23.58 -11.60
C ARG A 439 19.31 -22.55 -10.81
N ARG A 440 18.72 -21.37 -10.58
CA ARG A 440 19.30 -20.34 -9.72
C ARG A 440 19.30 -20.79 -8.26
N ILE A 441 18.19 -21.39 -7.82
CA ILE A 441 18.04 -21.90 -6.46
C ILE A 441 18.21 -23.42 -6.49
N LYS A 442 19.29 -23.89 -5.86
CA LYS A 442 19.62 -25.33 -5.77
C LYS A 442 19.22 -25.93 -4.43
N GLU A 443 19.25 -25.14 -3.38
CA GLU A 443 18.95 -25.56 -2.02
C GLU A 443 17.47 -25.36 -1.73
N GLN A 444 16.87 -26.33 -1.04
CA GLN A 444 15.54 -26.17 -0.47
C GLN A 444 15.65 -25.57 0.92
N HIS A 445 14.69 -24.74 1.28
CA HIS A 445 14.59 -24.24 2.64
C HIS A 445 14.20 -25.37 3.58
N ASP A 446 14.89 -25.44 4.72
CA ASP A 446 14.60 -26.40 5.78
C ASP A 446 13.48 -25.91 6.71
N TRP A 447 13.02 -26.81 7.58
CA TRP A 447 11.98 -26.49 8.56
C TRP A 447 12.43 -25.40 9.54
N TRP A 448 13.72 -25.30 9.86
CA TRP A 448 14.25 -24.27 10.74
C TRP A 448 14.11 -22.88 10.14
N TRP A 449 14.48 -22.72 8.87
CA TRP A 449 14.26 -21.48 8.14
C TRP A 449 12.78 -21.09 8.15
N LEU A 450 11.88 -22.05 7.88
CA LEU A 450 10.44 -21.80 7.86
C LEU A 450 9.93 -21.35 9.23
N HIS A 451 10.37 -22.00 10.32
CA HIS A 451 10.02 -21.62 11.68
C HIS A 451 10.55 -20.22 12.05
N CYS A 452 11.78 -19.88 11.64
CA CYS A 452 12.36 -18.55 11.85
C CYS A 452 11.51 -17.46 11.18
N VAL A 453 11.18 -17.64 9.90
CA VAL A 453 10.33 -16.72 9.15
C VAL A 453 8.95 -16.60 9.78
N ASN A 454 8.29 -17.73 10.06
CA ASN A 454 6.96 -17.75 10.64
C ASN A 454 6.92 -17.08 12.02
N ARG A 455 8.00 -17.21 12.81
CA ARG A 455 8.15 -16.53 14.11
C ARG A 455 8.24 -15.01 13.94
N VAL A 456 9.01 -14.51 12.97
CA VAL A 456 9.08 -13.08 12.66
C VAL A 456 7.71 -12.55 12.28
N GLN A 457 7.00 -13.20 11.35
CA GLN A 457 5.66 -12.76 10.93
C GLN A 457 4.64 -12.80 12.06
N SER A 458 4.67 -13.85 12.88
CA SER A 458 3.80 -13.96 14.05
C SER A 458 4.04 -12.84 15.08
N ALA A 459 5.29 -12.40 15.25
CA ALA A 459 5.64 -11.32 16.18
C ALA A 459 5.13 -9.94 15.70
N VAL A 460 5.07 -9.73 14.37
CA VAL A 460 4.53 -8.48 13.77
C VAL A 460 3.07 -8.58 13.34
N LEU A 461 2.38 -9.67 13.74
CA LEU A 461 0.97 -9.94 13.45
C LEU A 461 0.67 -9.86 11.94
N LYS A 462 1.47 -10.59 11.15
CA LYS A 462 1.29 -10.74 9.70
C LYS A 462 1.03 -12.20 9.37
N THR A 463 0.13 -12.44 8.43
CA THR A 463 -0.13 -13.77 7.91
C THR A 463 0.91 -14.08 6.84
N LEU A 464 1.67 -15.17 7.02
CA LEU A 464 2.69 -15.58 6.06
C LEU A 464 2.04 -16.27 4.86
N VAL A 465 2.37 -15.81 3.65
CA VAL A 465 1.97 -16.38 2.38
C VAL A 465 3.22 -16.88 1.67
N MET A 466 3.28 -18.19 1.43
CA MET A 466 4.26 -18.78 0.55
C MET A 466 3.72 -18.74 -0.88
N CYS A 467 4.41 -18.00 -1.74
CA CYS A 467 4.03 -17.81 -3.12
C CYS A 467 4.99 -18.59 -4.02
N TYR A 468 4.53 -19.73 -4.53
CA TYR A 468 5.29 -20.55 -5.46
C TYR A 468 5.03 -20.09 -6.89
N VAL A 469 6.09 -19.88 -7.64
CA VAL A 469 6.05 -19.47 -9.05
C VAL A 469 6.59 -20.63 -9.87
N ASP A 470 5.72 -21.31 -10.62
CA ASP A 470 6.11 -22.36 -11.53
C ASP A 470 6.92 -21.74 -12.68
N VAL A 471 8.20 -22.10 -12.77
CA VAL A 471 9.16 -21.51 -13.71
C VAL A 471 9.07 -22.27 -15.05
N PRO A 472 8.79 -21.59 -16.17
CA PRO A 472 8.70 -22.22 -17.48
C PRO A 472 10.10 -22.63 -18.00
N PRO A 473 10.17 -23.58 -18.96
CA PRO A 473 11.43 -23.91 -19.60
C PRO A 473 12.01 -22.69 -20.37
N PRO A 474 13.34 -22.64 -20.57
CA PRO A 474 13.98 -21.54 -21.28
C PRO A 474 13.52 -21.50 -22.73
N VAL A 475 13.17 -20.29 -23.19
CA VAL A 475 12.79 -20.04 -24.58
C VAL A 475 14.04 -19.83 -25.42
N GLU A 476 14.12 -20.54 -26.55
CA GLU A 476 15.14 -20.32 -27.56
C GLU A 476 14.82 -19.04 -28.35
N GLY A 477 15.83 -18.17 -28.58
CA GLY A 477 15.63 -16.87 -29.24
C GLY A 477 15.35 -15.68 -28.31
N GLU A 478 14.95 -14.56 -28.90
CA GLU A 478 14.56 -13.34 -28.17
C GLU A 478 13.10 -13.41 -27.69
N ILE A 479 12.78 -12.67 -26.64
CA ILE A 479 11.40 -12.54 -26.17
C ILE A 479 10.69 -11.55 -27.10
N ASP A 480 9.99 -12.08 -28.10
CA ASP A 480 9.23 -11.24 -29.03
C ASP A 480 7.91 -10.75 -28.44
N ASP A 481 7.15 -11.68 -27.84
CA ASP A 481 5.90 -11.37 -27.13
C ASP A 481 6.10 -11.56 -25.62
N ILE A 482 6.27 -10.44 -24.92
CA ILE A 482 6.39 -10.38 -23.46
C ILE A 482 5.13 -10.94 -22.78
N GLY A 483 3.95 -10.75 -23.37
CA GLY A 483 2.69 -11.17 -22.77
C GLY A 483 2.53 -12.70 -22.80
N ALA A 484 2.80 -13.31 -23.95
CA ALA A 484 2.85 -14.77 -24.07
C ALA A 484 3.93 -15.37 -23.15
N PHE A 485 5.09 -14.71 -23.05
CA PHE A 485 6.16 -15.15 -22.15
C PHE A 485 5.74 -15.11 -20.68
N LEU A 486 5.16 -14.00 -20.19
CA LEU A 486 4.71 -13.88 -18.81
C LEU A 486 3.54 -14.84 -18.49
N LYS A 487 2.68 -15.13 -19.46
CA LYS A 487 1.56 -16.08 -19.31
C LYS A 487 2.02 -17.53 -19.11
N SER A 488 3.27 -17.86 -19.45
CA SER A 488 3.82 -19.19 -19.23
C SER A 488 4.12 -19.49 -17.76
N TYR A 489 4.22 -18.47 -16.90
CA TYR A 489 4.38 -18.63 -15.45
C TYR A 489 3.04 -18.93 -14.79
N LYS A 490 3.07 -19.73 -13.72
CA LYS A 490 1.89 -19.95 -12.86
C LYS A 490 2.23 -19.61 -11.42
N VAL A 491 1.32 -18.91 -10.76
CA VAL A 491 1.49 -18.50 -9.36
C VAL A 491 0.55 -19.33 -8.48
N ARG A 492 1.09 -19.92 -7.41
CA ARG A 492 0.35 -20.70 -6.42
C ARG A 492 0.60 -20.15 -5.02
N GLU A 493 -0.47 -19.84 -4.31
CA GLU A 493 -0.42 -19.22 -2.99
C GLU A 493 -0.76 -20.24 -1.90
N PHE A 494 0.05 -20.30 -0.85
CA PHE A 494 -0.21 -21.11 0.34
C PHE A 494 -0.14 -20.24 1.58
N ILE A 495 -1.23 -20.19 2.32
CA ILE A 495 -1.30 -19.45 3.58
C ILE A 495 -0.81 -20.35 4.71
N ILE A 496 0.27 -19.95 5.37
CA ILE A 496 0.71 -20.59 6.60
C ILE A 496 -0.03 -19.94 7.76
N LYS A 497 -0.93 -20.70 8.37
CA LYS A 497 -1.50 -20.37 9.67
C LYS A 497 -0.61 -20.95 10.76
N ARG A 498 -0.48 -20.22 11.87
CA ARG A 498 0.21 -20.74 13.07
C ARG A 498 -0.45 -22.06 13.47
N TRP A 499 0.33 -23.13 13.46
CA TRP A 499 -0.11 -24.41 14.00
C TRP A 499 -0.23 -24.26 15.52
N VAL A 500 -1.44 -24.45 16.03
CA VAL A 500 -1.73 -24.42 17.48
C VAL A 500 -2.30 -25.78 17.81
N ALA A 501 -1.50 -26.61 18.50
CA ALA A 501 -1.88 -27.97 18.86
C ALA A 501 -3.30 -28.04 19.47
N ASN A 502 -3.65 -27.09 20.33
CA ASN A 502 -4.97 -27.07 20.99
C ASN A 502 -6.14 -26.74 20.06
N ARG A 503 -5.90 -26.20 18.85
CA ARG A 503 -6.94 -25.81 17.89
C ARG A 503 -7.00 -26.71 16.64
N GLN A 504 -6.04 -27.62 16.48
CA GLN A 504 -5.82 -28.40 15.26
C GLN A 504 -5.53 -29.88 15.57
N ARG A 505 -6.14 -30.38 16.67
CA ARG A 505 -6.03 -31.78 17.12
C ARG A 505 -7.11 -32.69 16.53
N ASP A 506 -8.15 -32.10 15.98
CA ASP A 506 -9.23 -32.78 15.26
C ASP A 506 -8.93 -32.72 13.75
#